data_AF-A0A1X7CFD8-F1
#
_entry.id   AF-A0A1X7CFD8-F1
#
_cell.length_a   1.000
_cell.length_b   1.000
_cell.length_c   1.000
_cell.angle_alpha   90.00
_cell.angle_beta   90.00
_cell.angle_gamma   90.00
#
_symmetry.space_group_name_H-M   'P 1'
#
loop_
_entity.id
_entity.type
_entity.pdbx_description
1 polymer ?
#
loop_
_entity_poly.entity_id
_entity_poly.type
_entity_poly.pdbx_seq_one_letter_code
_entity_poly.pdbx_strand_id
1 'polypeptide(L)'
;MSHRAGSSTTEIRNWLDAAHRRLREHADVLDDLNVFPVADADTGANLSATVGFAAEAAHLIEGRDVGELLVYAGQAALEQARGNSGVLAAVALTAMGQAVEGCVRLTAAQLKAALMAAQVRCWSALTEPVPGTMISVLQAAGEVPVPDTAAEGSNQQLVEWLDLMVQAATQAVIDTVDQIPVLSERGTVDSGALGMLVILAALRTELSGEDSAADPVQDIVRDHALPLTSDEQEPSEGYEVMGTMDLSALDAAELRHELDDAGDSVIVSAVSENENGYTWRVHVHVADPDTALDLMRRRGTARNVTVTSLAAEPR
;
A
#
# COMPACT_ATOMS: atom_id res chain seq x y z
N MET A 1 1.90 17.89 -30.40
CA MET A 1 2.10 17.58 -28.97
C MET A 1 2.53 16.13 -28.90
N SER A 2 3.74 15.85 -28.41
CA SER A 2 4.30 14.50 -28.45
C SER A 2 3.56 13.62 -27.45
N HIS A 3 2.82 12.61 -27.92
CA HIS A 3 2.24 11.57 -27.06
C HIS A 3 3.39 10.90 -26.30
N ARG A 4 3.39 11.06 -24.98
CA ARG A 4 4.47 10.67 -24.07
C ARG A 4 4.17 9.37 -23.35
N ALA A 5 3.26 8.54 -23.90
CA ALA A 5 2.94 7.26 -23.31
C ALA A 5 4.19 6.40 -23.20
N GLY A 6 4.47 5.88 -22.01
CA GLY A 6 5.74 5.25 -21.69
C GLY A 6 5.82 4.91 -20.20
N SER A 7 6.81 4.13 -19.81
CA SER A 7 6.96 3.64 -18.45
C SER A 7 8.44 3.47 -18.10
N SER A 8 9.27 4.44 -18.51
CA SER A 8 10.69 4.46 -18.14
C SER A 8 10.85 4.92 -16.69
N THR A 9 12.08 4.93 -16.18
CA THR A 9 12.38 5.46 -14.85
C THR A 9 11.93 6.92 -14.65
N THR A 10 11.80 7.71 -15.73
CA THR A 10 11.26 9.07 -15.65
C THR A 10 9.76 9.06 -15.36
N GLU A 11 8.98 8.29 -16.11
CA GLU A 11 7.53 8.19 -15.88
C GLU A 11 7.20 7.55 -14.52
N ILE A 12 8.04 6.63 -14.04
CA ILE A 12 7.87 6.01 -12.72
C ILE A 12 8.14 7.00 -11.58
N ARG A 13 9.13 7.90 -11.71
CA ARG A 13 9.33 9.00 -10.74
C ARG A 13 8.15 9.96 -10.74
N ASN A 14 7.70 10.37 -11.93
CA ASN A 14 6.53 11.25 -12.05
C ASN A 14 5.28 10.60 -11.45
N TRP A 15 5.10 9.28 -11.63
CA TRP A 15 4.04 8.51 -10.97
C TRP A 15 4.13 8.59 -9.46
N LEU A 16 5.29 8.33 -8.85
CA LEU A 16 5.43 8.41 -7.39
C LEU A 16 5.17 9.83 -6.87
N ASP A 17 5.66 10.86 -7.56
CA ASP A 17 5.39 12.26 -7.24
C ASP A 17 3.89 12.60 -7.36
N ALA A 18 3.23 12.13 -8.42
CA ALA A 18 1.80 12.33 -8.64
C ALA A 18 0.96 11.58 -7.61
N ALA A 19 1.29 10.33 -7.30
CA ALA A 19 0.62 9.52 -6.29
C ALA A 19 0.75 10.17 -4.90
N HIS A 20 1.94 10.63 -4.52
CA HIS A 20 2.15 11.37 -3.27
C HIS A 20 1.26 12.62 -3.20
N ARG A 21 1.27 13.46 -4.24
CA ARG A 21 0.43 14.67 -4.29
C ARG A 21 -1.06 14.35 -4.19
N ARG A 22 -1.55 13.32 -4.91
CA ARG A 22 -2.95 12.92 -4.87
C ARG A 22 -3.34 12.35 -3.50
N LEU A 23 -2.48 11.56 -2.88
CA LEU A 23 -2.70 11.08 -1.51
C LEU A 23 -2.76 12.24 -0.51
N ARG A 24 -1.92 13.27 -0.65
CA ARG A 24 -2.02 14.49 0.17
C ARG A 24 -3.35 15.23 -0.01
N GLU A 25 -3.84 15.31 -1.25
CA GLU A 25 -5.12 15.96 -1.56
C GLU A 25 -6.32 15.21 -0.96
N HIS A 26 -6.20 13.88 -0.82
CA HIS A 26 -7.25 13.02 -0.28
C HIS A 26 -7.01 12.56 1.17
N ALA A 27 -5.94 13.02 1.82
CA ALA A 27 -5.51 12.50 3.13
C ALA A 27 -6.63 12.62 4.17
N ASP A 28 -7.22 13.81 4.33
CA ASP A 28 -8.31 14.05 5.27
C ASP A 28 -9.53 13.14 5.01
N VAL A 29 -9.85 12.89 3.73
CA VAL A 29 -10.97 12.00 3.36
C VAL A 29 -10.65 10.55 3.69
N LEU A 30 -9.43 10.10 3.44
CA LEU A 30 -8.97 8.75 3.77
C LEU A 30 -8.94 8.54 5.28
N ASP A 31 -8.53 9.57 6.04
CA ASP A 31 -8.52 9.57 7.50
C ASP A 31 -9.95 9.52 8.07
N ASP A 32 -10.88 10.30 7.50
CA ASP A 32 -12.30 10.29 7.89
C ASP A 32 -12.99 8.93 7.60
N LEU A 33 -12.54 8.21 6.56
CA LEU A 33 -13.03 6.87 6.22
C LEU A 33 -12.39 5.74 7.04
N ASN A 34 -11.33 6.03 7.81
CA ASN A 34 -10.55 5.01 8.51
C ASN A 34 -11.31 4.49 9.73
N VAL A 35 -12.04 3.40 9.52
CA VAL A 35 -12.85 2.72 10.55
C VAL A 35 -12.50 1.23 10.69
N PHE A 36 -11.57 0.72 9.88
CA PHE A 36 -11.17 -0.69 9.83
C PHE A 36 -9.67 -0.83 9.53
N PRO A 37 -8.95 -1.78 10.17
CA PRO A 37 -9.38 -2.55 11.34
C PRO A 37 -9.45 -1.69 12.60
N VAL A 38 -8.73 -0.57 12.61
CA VAL A 38 -8.64 0.36 13.73
C VAL A 38 -9.08 1.75 13.28
N ALA A 39 -9.94 2.39 14.08
CA ALA A 39 -10.47 3.72 13.81
C ALA A 39 -9.59 4.82 14.45
N ASP A 40 -8.33 4.91 14.00
CA ASP A 40 -7.33 5.87 14.49
C ASP A 40 -7.14 7.10 13.58
N ALA A 41 -7.90 7.18 12.48
CA ALA A 41 -7.95 8.34 11.58
C ALA A 41 -6.57 8.77 11.01
N ASP A 42 -5.71 7.81 10.67
CA ASP A 42 -4.37 8.09 10.17
C ASP A 42 -4.02 7.46 8.80
N THR A 43 -4.93 6.71 8.16
CA THR A 43 -4.65 5.98 6.92
C THR A 43 -4.15 6.88 5.79
N GLY A 44 -4.79 8.03 5.57
CA GLY A 44 -4.39 9.03 4.58
C GLY A 44 -3.03 9.64 4.90
N ALA A 45 -2.81 10.04 6.15
CA ALA A 45 -1.53 10.57 6.61
C ALA A 45 -0.39 9.54 6.42
N ASN A 46 -0.62 8.28 6.79
CA ASN A 46 0.33 7.18 6.69
C ASN A 46 0.67 6.86 5.23
N LEU A 47 -0.34 6.70 4.36
CA LEU A 47 -0.11 6.44 2.93
C LEU A 47 0.62 7.61 2.26
N SER A 48 0.21 8.85 2.52
CA SER A 48 0.86 10.03 1.96
C SER A 48 2.32 10.12 2.39
N ALA A 49 2.63 9.91 3.67
CA ALA A 49 4.00 9.98 4.18
C ALA A 49 4.87 8.88 3.55
N THR A 50 4.39 7.64 3.55
CA THR A 50 5.09 6.49 2.97
C THR A 50 5.40 6.70 1.49
N VAL A 51 4.40 7.08 0.67
CA VAL A 51 4.62 7.29 -0.76
C VAL A 51 5.49 8.53 -1.02
N GLY A 52 5.45 9.53 -0.15
CA GLY A 52 6.40 10.65 -0.15
C GLY A 52 7.85 10.19 -0.01
N PHE A 53 8.15 9.32 0.96
CA PHE A 53 9.48 8.74 1.11
C PHE A 53 9.91 7.89 -0.11
N ALA A 54 8.97 7.14 -0.70
CA ALA A 54 9.23 6.40 -1.94
C ALA A 54 9.62 7.35 -3.09
N ALA A 55 8.87 8.45 -3.26
CA ALA A 55 9.10 9.43 -4.30
C ALA A 55 10.47 10.13 -4.12
N GLU A 56 10.80 10.56 -2.91
CA GLU A 56 12.10 11.15 -2.59
C GLU A 56 13.25 10.18 -2.88
N ALA A 57 13.15 8.93 -2.42
CA ALA A 57 14.17 7.91 -2.66
C ALA A 57 14.32 7.55 -4.14
N ALA A 58 13.21 7.49 -4.87
CA ALA A 58 13.23 7.26 -6.31
C ALA A 58 14.06 8.32 -7.04
N HIS A 59 14.14 9.56 -6.53
CA HIS A 59 14.98 10.62 -7.11
C HIS A 59 16.49 10.48 -6.81
N LEU A 60 16.87 9.69 -5.81
CA LEU A 60 18.27 9.51 -5.40
C LEU A 60 19.02 8.45 -6.20
N ILE A 61 18.31 7.47 -6.77
CA ILE A 61 18.93 6.44 -7.60
C ILE A 61 19.12 6.97 -9.03
N GLU A 62 20.21 6.59 -9.69
CA GLU A 62 20.43 6.85 -11.11
C GLU A 62 20.35 5.55 -11.89
N GLY A 63 19.78 5.57 -13.09
CA GLY A 63 19.69 4.37 -13.91
C GLY A 63 18.47 4.34 -14.82
N ARG A 64 18.41 3.28 -15.62
CA ARG A 64 17.27 3.01 -16.51
C ARG A 64 16.46 1.80 -16.08
N ASP A 65 16.88 1.08 -15.05
CA ASP A 65 16.15 -0.07 -14.54
C ASP A 65 14.98 0.41 -13.67
N VAL A 66 13.77 0.09 -14.12
CA VAL A 66 12.53 0.44 -13.43
C VAL A 66 12.34 -0.43 -12.18
N GLY A 67 12.73 -1.70 -12.25
CA GLY A 67 12.62 -2.62 -11.11
C GLY A 67 13.56 -2.22 -9.99
N GLU A 68 14.83 -1.94 -10.30
CA GLU A 68 15.81 -1.45 -9.32
C GLU A 68 15.33 -0.16 -8.63
N LEU A 69 14.79 0.78 -9.41
CA LEU A 69 14.22 2.02 -8.88
C LEU A 69 13.06 1.75 -7.91
N LEU A 70 12.12 0.89 -8.27
CA LEU A 70 10.96 0.56 -7.44
C LEU A 70 11.34 -0.22 -6.18
N VAL A 71 12.32 -1.13 -6.27
CA VAL A 71 12.85 -1.84 -5.09
C VAL A 71 13.45 -0.83 -4.13
N TYR A 72 14.31 0.07 -4.61
CA TYR A 72 14.96 1.08 -3.77
C TYR A 72 13.93 2.03 -3.13
N ALA A 73 12.99 2.53 -3.93
CA ALA A 73 11.91 3.40 -3.44
C ALA A 73 11.02 2.70 -2.40
N GLY A 74 10.62 1.46 -2.66
CA GLY A 74 9.82 0.65 -1.76
C GLY A 74 10.52 0.33 -0.44
N GLN A 75 11.82 0.01 -0.48
CA GLN A 75 12.63 -0.24 0.72
C GLN A 75 12.77 1.01 1.58
N ALA A 76 13.10 2.16 0.97
CA ALA A 76 13.21 3.42 1.69
C ALA A 76 11.87 3.83 2.33
N ALA A 77 10.77 3.62 1.60
CA ALA A 77 9.42 3.85 2.12
C ALA A 77 9.09 2.91 3.28
N LEU A 78 9.47 1.63 3.20
CA LEU A 78 9.18 0.62 4.22
C LEU A 78 9.95 0.88 5.53
N GLU A 79 11.17 1.43 5.44
CA GLU A 79 11.94 1.81 6.62
C GLU A 79 11.29 2.95 7.42
N GLN A 80 10.56 3.84 6.74
CA GLN A 80 9.88 4.99 7.34
C GLN A 80 8.37 4.78 7.50
N ALA A 81 7.84 3.67 6.99
CA ALA A 81 6.41 3.42 6.97
C ALA A 81 5.84 3.36 8.39
N ARG A 82 4.66 3.97 8.53
CA ARG A 82 3.83 4.00 9.74
C ARG A 82 2.45 3.44 9.40
N GLY A 83 1.79 2.82 10.37
CA GLY A 83 0.51 2.18 10.12
C GLY A 83 0.62 0.94 9.24
N ASN A 84 -0.43 0.11 9.27
CA ASN A 84 -0.54 -1.02 8.36
C ASN A 84 -0.62 -0.57 6.90
N SER A 85 -1.38 0.50 6.64
CA SER A 85 -1.60 1.02 5.30
C SER A 85 -0.29 1.46 4.65
N GLY A 86 0.57 2.19 5.37
CA GLY A 86 1.89 2.59 4.89
C GLY A 86 2.80 1.38 4.68
N VAL A 87 2.86 0.45 5.64
CA VAL A 87 3.70 -0.75 5.53
C VAL A 87 3.32 -1.58 4.31
N LEU A 88 2.03 -1.85 4.08
CA LEU A 88 1.55 -2.62 2.94
C LEU A 88 1.79 -1.91 1.60
N ALA A 89 1.60 -0.59 1.53
CA ALA A 89 1.92 0.17 0.32
C ALA A 89 3.41 0.07 -0.06
N ALA A 90 4.31 0.19 0.93
CA ALA A 90 5.75 0.05 0.69
C ALA A 90 6.16 -1.39 0.32
N VAL A 91 5.52 -2.39 0.92
CA VAL A 91 5.68 -3.80 0.55
C VAL A 91 5.23 -4.05 -0.89
N ALA A 92 4.10 -3.46 -1.30
CA ALA A 92 3.59 -3.56 -2.66
C ALA A 92 4.59 -2.98 -3.68
N LEU A 93 5.09 -1.76 -3.44
CA LEU A 93 6.11 -1.14 -4.31
C LEU A 93 7.38 -1.99 -4.44
N THR A 94 7.87 -2.53 -3.32
CA THR A 94 9.05 -3.39 -3.28
C THR A 94 8.83 -4.66 -4.11
N ALA A 95 7.70 -5.33 -3.93
CA ALA A 95 7.35 -6.54 -4.67
C ALA A 95 7.11 -6.30 -6.16
N MET A 96 6.50 -5.17 -6.52
CA MET A 96 6.38 -4.74 -7.91
C MET A 96 7.75 -4.59 -8.56
N GLY A 97 8.69 -3.91 -7.86
CA GLY A 97 10.05 -3.71 -8.35
C GLY A 97 10.80 -5.02 -8.58
N GLN A 98 10.74 -5.95 -7.62
CA GLN A 98 11.35 -7.27 -7.73
C GLN A 98 10.82 -8.07 -8.93
N ALA A 99 9.52 -7.96 -9.23
CA ALA A 99 8.90 -8.67 -10.34
C ALA A 99 9.34 -8.16 -11.73
N VAL A 100 9.88 -6.94 -11.80
CA VAL A 100 10.27 -6.27 -13.07
C VAL A 100 11.73 -5.81 -13.07
N GLU A 101 12.56 -6.40 -12.22
CA GLU A 101 14.00 -6.15 -12.20
C GLU A 101 14.64 -6.43 -13.57
N GLY A 102 15.58 -5.58 -13.99
CA GLY A 102 16.19 -5.62 -15.32
C GLY A 102 15.38 -4.92 -16.41
N CYS A 103 14.14 -4.48 -16.13
CA CYS A 103 13.27 -3.88 -17.15
C CYS A 103 13.51 -2.38 -17.29
N VAL A 104 13.82 -1.93 -18.52
CA VAL A 104 13.97 -0.49 -18.82
C VAL A 104 12.67 0.22 -19.20
N ARG A 105 11.66 -0.58 -19.53
CA ARG A 105 10.28 -0.18 -19.83
C ARG A 105 9.38 -1.36 -19.49
N LEU A 106 8.20 -1.07 -18.98
CA LEU A 106 7.16 -2.01 -18.63
C LEU A 106 6.15 -2.15 -19.77
N THR A 107 5.73 -3.39 -20.00
CA THR A 107 4.58 -3.75 -20.82
C THR A 107 3.37 -4.00 -19.92
N ALA A 108 2.17 -4.08 -20.51
CA ALA A 108 0.96 -4.49 -19.78
C ALA A 108 1.15 -5.82 -19.02
N ALA A 109 1.78 -6.80 -19.67
CA ALA A 109 2.04 -8.11 -19.07
C ALA A 109 3.01 -8.04 -17.86
N GLN A 110 4.06 -7.22 -17.94
CA GLN A 110 5.00 -7.04 -16.83
C GLN A 110 4.36 -6.30 -15.67
N LEU A 111 3.59 -5.24 -15.93
CA LEU A 111 2.91 -4.50 -14.88
C LEU A 111 1.81 -5.34 -14.21
N LYS A 112 1.06 -6.14 -15.00
CA LYS A 112 0.15 -7.16 -14.47
C LYS A 112 0.86 -8.12 -13.51
N ALA A 113 1.99 -8.70 -13.94
CA ALA A 113 2.77 -9.61 -13.11
C ALA A 113 3.29 -8.93 -11.83
N ALA A 114 3.69 -7.66 -11.92
CA ALA A 114 4.12 -6.86 -10.77
C ALA A 114 3.00 -6.66 -9.74
N LEU A 115 1.78 -6.35 -10.18
CA LEU A 115 0.62 -6.22 -9.29
C LEU A 115 0.24 -7.55 -8.62
N MET A 116 0.29 -8.66 -9.37
CA MET A 116 0.06 -9.99 -8.79
C MET A 116 1.14 -10.35 -7.75
N ALA A 117 2.41 -10.03 -8.02
CA ALA A 117 3.48 -10.24 -7.05
C ALA A 117 3.29 -9.39 -5.77
N ALA A 118 2.87 -8.13 -5.93
CA ALA A 118 2.54 -7.24 -4.82
C ALA A 118 1.40 -7.78 -3.96
N GLN A 119 0.32 -8.25 -4.60
CA GLN A 119 -0.82 -8.87 -3.92
C GLN A 119 -0.36 -10.05 -3.06
N VAL A 120 0.39 -10.99 -3.65
CA VAL A 120 0.89 -12.17 -2.93
C VAL A 120 1.80 -11.78 -1.77
N ARG A 121 2.68 -10.79 -1.97
CA ARG A 121 3.62 -10.35 -0.94
C ARG A 121 2.91 -9.65 0.23
N CYS A 122 1.91 -8.80 -0.05
CA CYS A 122 1.10 -8.15 0.97
C CYS A 122 0.29 -9.16 1.77
N TRP A 123 -0.36 -10.11 1.08
CA TRP A 123 -1.10 -11.20 1.73
C TRP A 123 -0.20 -12.01 2.67
N SER A 124 1.03 -12.31 2.26
CA SER A 124 1.97 -13.10 3.06
C SER A 124 2.59 -12.33 4.23
N ALA A 125 2.51 -11.00 4.23
CA ALA A 125 3.07 -10.15 5.28
C ALA A 125 2.16 -10.04 6.52
N LEU A 126 0.85 -10.25 6.32
CA LEU A 126 -0.16 -10.27 7.37
C LEU A 126 -0.28 -11.67 7.99
N THR A 127 -0.68 -11.74 9.25
CA THR A 127 -1.10 -13.02 9.85
C THR A 127 -2.52 -13.38 9.44
N GLU A 128 -3.45 -12.42 9.51
CA GLU A 128 -4.87 -12.60 9.15
C GLU A 128 -5.31 -11.61 8.05
N PRO A 129 -5.01 -11.87 6.77
CA PRO A 129 -5.47 -11.04 5.67
C PRO A 129 -7.00 -11.17 5.48
N VAL A 130 -7.67 -10.03 5.31
CA VAL A 130 -9.12 -9.95 5.13
C VAL A 130 -9.46 -9.41 3.73
N PRO A 131 -10.44 -9.99 3.02
CA PRO A 131 -11.01 -9.39 1.80
C PRO A 131 -11.60 -8.00 2.08
N GLY A 132 -11.77 -7.17 1.05
CA GLY A 132 -12.36 -5.83 1.20
C GLY A 132 -11.38 -4.76 1.64
N THR A 133 -10.08 -5.04 1.51
CA THR A 133 -8.99 -4.11 1.84
C THR A 133 -8.19 -3.74 0.59
N MET A 134 -7.11 -2.95 0.73
CA MET A 134 -6.18 -2.65 -0.37
C MET A 134 -5.65 -3.88 -1.12
N ILE A 135 -5.60 -5.05 -0.48
CA ILE A 135 -5.15 -6.28 -1.12
C ILE A 135 -6.16 -6.75 -2.18
N SER A 136 -7.46 -6.54 -1.95
CA SER A 136 -8.50 -6.82 -2.94
C SER A 136 -8.39 -5.93 -4.17
N VAL A 137 -7.96 -4.68 -4.00
CA VAL A 137 -7.69 -3.75 -5.12
C VAL A 137 -6.49 -4.23 -5.94
N LEU A 138 -5.39 -4.62 -5.29
CA LEU A 138 -4.22 -5.20 -5.98
C LEU A 138 -4.58 -6.49 -6.73
N GLN A 139 -5.42 -7.33 -6.12
CA GLN A 139 -5.90 -8.57 -6.74
C GLN A 139 -6.72 -8.27 -8.00
N ALA A 140 -7.75 -7.44 -7.88
CA ALA A 140 -8.61 -7.10 -9.02
C ALA A 140 -7.82 -6.47 -10.17
N ALA A 141 -6.90 -5.57 -9.85
CA ALA A 141 -6.01 -4.93 -10.83
C ALA A 141 -5.06 -5.94 -11.51
N GLY A 142 -4.49 -6.87 -10.74
CA GLY A 142 -3.60 -7.92 -11.25
C GLY A 142 -4.31 -9.02 -12.07
N GLU A 143 -5.60 -9.26 -11.83
CA GLU A 143 -6.36 -10.29 -12.55
C GLU A 143 -6.80 -9.83 -13.95
N VAL A 144 -6.84 -8.51 -14.21
CA VAL A 144 -7.27 -7.94 -15.51
C VAL A 144 -6.51 -8.56 -16.68
N PRO A 145 -7.20 -9.14 -17.69
CA PRO A 145 -6.56 -9.73 -18.84
C PRO A 145 -5.90 -8.65 -19.72
N VAL A 146 -4.74 -8.96 -20.28
CA VAL A 146 -4.08 -8.07 -21.25
C VAL A 146 -4.85 -8.15 -22.57
N PRO A 147 -5.31 -7.01 -23.13
CA PRO A 147 -6.09 -7.02 -24.37
C PRO A 147 -5.21 -7.34 -25.59
N ASP A 148 -5.79 -8.02 -26.59
CA ASP A 148 -5.10 -8.40 -27.84
C ASP A 148 -5.29 -7.37 -28.98
N THR A 149 -5.99 -6.27 -28.69
CA THR A 149 -6.40 -5.21 -29.63
C THR A 149 -5.26 -4.39 -30.22
N ALA A 150 -4.05 -4.50 -29.67
CA ALA A 150 -2.85 -3.82 -30.13
C ALA A 150 -1.64 -4.76 -30.13
N ALA A 151 -0.55 -4.35 -30.78
CA ALA A 151 0.67 -5.14 -30.85
C ALA A 151 1.20 -5.47 -29.43
N GLU A 152 1.60 -6.73 -29.23
CA GLU A 152 2.11 -7.22 -27.96
C GLU A 152 3.28 -6.36 -27.46
N GLY A 153 3.17 -5.91 -26.21
CA GLY A 153 4.17 -5.07 -25.55
C GLY A 153 4.22 -3.62 -26.02
N SER A 154 3.31 -3.17 -26.89
CA SER A 154 3.23 -1.78 -27.33
C SER A 154 2.73 -0.84 -26.23
N ASN A 155 3.02 0.47 -26.35
CA ASN A 155 2.47 1.47 -25.44
C ASN A 155 0.94 1.59 -25.59
N GLN A 156 0.39 1.32 -26.78
CA GLN A 156 -1.06 1.33 -26.99
C GLN A 156 -1.74 0.24 -26.16
N GLN A 157 -1.21 -1.00 -26.19
CA GLN A 157 -1.72 -2.09 -25.37
C GLN A 157 -1.60 -1.79 -23.86
N LEU A 158 -0.51 -1.13 -23.44
CA LEU A 158 -0.32 -0.69 -22.07
C LEU A 158 -1.42 0.29 -21.63
N VAL A 159 -1.70 1.31 -22.43
CA VAL A 159 -2.74 2.31 -22.11
C VAL A 159 -4.12 1.66 -22.04
N GLU A 160 -4.47 0.82 -23.02
CA GLU A 160 -5.75 0.07 -23.02
C GLU A 160 -5.89 -0.82 -21.78
N TRP A 161 -4.81 -1.49 -21.38
CA TRP A 161 -4.82 -2.31 -20.16
C TRP A 161 -4.91 -1.47 -18.89
N LEU A 162 -4.24 -0.31 -18.81
CA LEU A 162 -4.31 0.60 -17.66
C LEU A 162 -5.75 1.10 -17.42
N ASP A 163 -6.50 1.37 -18.48
CA ASP A 163 -7.91 1.77 -18.37
C ASP A 163 -8.76 0.65 -17.78
N LEU A 164 -8.59 -0.60 -18.25
CA LEU A 164 -9.28 -1.77 -17.71
C LEU A 164 -8.87 -2.06 -16.26
N MET A 165 -7.58 -1.87 -15.94
CA MET A 165 -7.02 -2.05 -14.60
C MET A 165 -7.64 -1.06 -13.61
N VAL A 166 -7.71 0.23 -13.96
CA VAL A 166 -8.34 1.24 -13.09
C VAL A 166 -9.83 0.97 -12.91
N GLN A 167 -10.54 0.52 -13.95
CA GLN A 167 -11.95 0.13 -13.82
C GLN A 167 -12.15 -1.03 -12.84
N ALA A 168 -11.33 -2.08 -12.94
CA ALA A 168 -11.39 -3.21 -12.02
C ALA A 168 -11.03 -2.81 -10.57
N ALA A 169 -10.00 -1.98 -10.41
CA ALA A 169 -9.61 -1.42 -9.11
C ALA A 169 -10.73 -0.56 -8.51
N THR A 170 -11.39 0.27 -9.32
CA THR A 170 -12.54 1.10 -8.91
C THR A 170 -13.69 0.24 -8.41
N GLN A 171 -14.05 -0.81 -9.14
CA GLN A 171 -15.10 -1.73 -8.71
C GLN A 171 -14.73 -2.45 -7.41
N ALA A 172 -13.47 -2.89 -7.27
CA ALA A 172 -13.01 -3.53 -6.05
C ALA A 172 -13.11 -2.62 -4.82
N VAL A 173 -12.88 -1.30 -4.97
CA VAL A 173 -13.11 -0.32 -3.90
C VAL A 173 -14.60 -0.22 -3.55
N ILE A 174 -15.48 -0.13 -4.55
CA ILE A 174 -16.93 -0.06 -4.33
C ILE A 174 -17.44 -1.32 -3.60
N ASP A 175 -16.95 -2.50 -4.00
CA ASP A 175 -17.36 -3.78 -3.42
C ASP A 175 -16.95 -3.91 -1.93
N THR A 176 -15.98 -3.11 -1.45
CA THR A 176 -15.56 -3.15 -0.03
C THR A 176 -16.70 -2.83 0.94
N VAL A 177 -17.66 -2.00 0.50
CA VAL A 177 -18.85 -1.63 1.29
C VAL A 177 -19.59 -2.88 1.77
N ASP A 178 -19.73 -3.89 0.92
CA ASP A 178 -20.50 -5.10 1.24
C ASP A 178 -19.64 -6.24 1.82
N GLN A 179 -18.31 -6.10 1.83
CA GLN A 179 -17.37 -7.15 2.25
C GLN A 179 -17.00 -7.07 3.73
N ILE A 180 -17.02 -5.87 4.31
CA ILE A 180 -16.66 -5.64 5.71
C ILE A 180 -17.90 -5.12 6.47
N PRO A 181 -18.36 -5.80 7.54
CA PRO A 181 -19.60 -5.42 8.24
C PRO A 181 -19.68 -3.96 8.68
N VAL A 182 -18.61 -3.41 9.27
CA VAL A 182 -18.58 -2.01 9.74
C VAL A 182 -18.68 -1.01 8.59
N LEU A 183 -18.18 -1.37 7.40
CA LEU A 183 -18.29 -0.55 6.19
C LEU A 183 -19.72 -0.59 5.63
N SER A 184 -20.35 -1.76 5.63
CA SER A 184 -21.74 -1.95 5.18
C SER A 184 -22.74 -1.16 6.03
N GLU A 185 -22.55 -1.16 7.35
CA GLU A 185 -23.37 -0.38 8.28
C GLU A 185 -23.26 1.13 8.03
N ARG A 186 -22.07 1.60 7.67
CA ARG A 186 -21.80 3.03 7.39
C ARG A 186 -22.12 3.44 5.96
N GLY A 187 -22.19 2.48 5.04
CA GLY A 187 -22.29 2.72 3.59
C GLY A 187 -21.02 3.32 2.98
N THR A 188 -19.88 3.14 3.64
CA THR A 188 -18.58 3.73 3.26
C THR A 188 -17.62 2.69 2.72
N VAL A 189 -16.70 3.10 1.85
CA VAL A 189 -15.64 2.22 1.33
C VAL A 189 -14.47 2.09 2.31
N ASP A 190 -13.62 1.08 2.13
CA ASP A 190 -12.37 0.92 2.86
C ASP A 190 -11.36 2.03 2.50
N SER A 191 -10.79 2.67 3.53
CA SER A 191 -9.82 3.76 3.37
C SER A 191 -8.53 3.29 2.68
N GLY A 192 -8.02 2.12 3.05
CA GLY A 192 -6.82 1.53 2.44
C GLY A 192 -7.03 1.19 0.96
N ALA A 193 -8.18 0.61 0.61
CA ALA A 193 -8.58 0.29 -0.75
C ALA A 193 -8.69 1.54 -1.61
N LEU A 194 -9.37 2.58 -1.12
CA LEU A 194 -9.46 3.85 -1.83
C LEU A 194 -8.08 4.50 -2.01
N GLY A 195 -7.23 4.47 -0.98
CA GLY A 195 -5.85 4.96 -1.06
C GLY A 195 -5.01 4.21 -2.09
N MET A 196 -5.16 2.89 -2.22
CA MET A 196 -4.50 2.11 -3.27
C MET A 196 -5.03 2.48 -4.67
N LEU A 197 -6.33 2.71 -4.82
CA LEU A 197 -6.90 3.20 -6.07
C LEU A 197 -6.33 4.58 -6.46
N VAL A 198 -6.12 5.49 -5.51
CA VAL A 198 -5.45 6.78 -5.74
C VAL A 198 -4.05 6.57 -6.36
N ILE A 199 -3.27 5.64 -5.82
CA ILE A 199 -1.93 5.30 -6.32
C ILE A 199 -1.99 4.74 -7.75
N LEU A 200 -2.92 3.82 -8.02
CA LEU A 200 -3.10 3.17 -9.32
C LEU A 200 -3.66 4.12 -10.40
N ALA A 201 -4.56 5.04 -10.03
CA ALA A 201 -5.10 6.05 -10.94
C ALA A 201 -4.02 7.06 -11.36
N ALA A 202 -3.13 7.43 -10.42
CA ALA A 202 -1.95 8.24 -10.73
C ALA A 202 -1.00 7.51 -11.70
N LEU A 203 -0.79 6.20 -11.53
CA LEU A 203 0.01 5.38 -12.44
C LEU A 203 -0.54 5.43 -13.86
N ARG A 204 -1.86 5.21 -14.02
CA ARG A 204 -2.52 5.27 -15.32
C ARG A 204 -2.32 6.63 -15.99
N THR A 205 -2.49 7.71 -15.24
CA THR A 205 -2.37 9.08 -15.75
C THR A 205 -0.96 9.36 -16.26
N GLU A 206 0.06 9.05 -15.46
CA GLU A 206 1.46 9.33 -15.84
C GLU A 206 1.96 8.44 -16.98
N LEU A 207 1.57 7.16 -17.02
CA LEU A 207 2.03 6.24 -18.07
C LEU A 207 1.29 6.42 -19.40
N SER A 208 0.05 6.90 -19.39
CA SER A 208 -0.69 7.25 -20.61
C SER A 208 -0.31 8.65 -21.11
N GLY A 209 0.10 9.56 -20.23
CA GLY A 209 0.34 10.96 -20.53
C GLY A 209 -0.96 11.74 -20.81
N GLU A 210 -2.10 11.18 -20.41
CA GLU A 210 -3.43 11.75 -20.59
C GLU A 210 -4.18 11.74 -19.27
N ASP A 211 -4.82 12.86 -18.93
CA ASP A 211 -5.80 12.89 -17.86
C ASP A 211 -7.06 12.16 -18.34
N SER A 212 -7.58 11.26 -17.50
CA SER A 212 -8.92 10.70 -17.74
C SER A 212 -9.96 11.83 -17.61
N ALA A 213 -10.98 11.81 -18.48
CA ALA A 213 -12.10 12.75 -18.38
C ALA A 213 -12.95 12.55 -17.12
N ALA A 214 -12.87 11.36 -16.51
CA ALA A 214 -13.52 11.01 -15.25
C ALA A 214 -12.47 10.60 -14.21
N ASP A 215 -12.57 11.17 -13.01
CA ASP A 215 -11.74 10.83 -11.86
C ASP A 215 -12.51 9.86 -10.96
N PRO A 216 -12.24 8.54 -11.03
CA PRO A 216 -12.99 7.53 -10.28
C PRO A 216 -12.88 7.73 -8.76
N VAL A 217 -11.78 8.32 -8.28
CA VAL A 217 -11.60 8.61 -6.85
C VAL A 217 -12.63 9.65 -6.40
N GLN A 218 -12.81 10.73 -7.18
CA GLN A 218 -13.79 11.77 -6.86
C GLN A 218 -15.23 11.25 -6.90
N ASP A 219 -15.55 10.38 -7.84
CA ASP A 219 -16.87 9.75 -7.93
C ASP A 219 -17.15 8.87 -6.70
N ILE A 220 -16.20 8.00 -6.31
CA ILE A 220 -16.33 7.20 -5.09
C ILE A 220 -16.45 8.08 -3.85
N VAL A 221 -15.62 9.12 -3.72
CA VAL A 221 -15.68 10.02 -2.56
C VAL A 221 -17.05 10.70 -2.47
N ARG A 222 -17.59 11.17 -3.60
CA ARG A 222 -18.93 11.78 -3.63
C ARG A 222 -20.02 10.80 -3.20
N ASP A 223 -19.93 9.55 -3.65
CA ASP A 223 -21.02 8.59 -3.54
C ASP A 223 -20.92 7.72 -2.25
N HIS A 224 -19.71 7.60 -1.67
CA HIS A 224 -19.41 6.67 -0.57
C HIS A 224 -18.51 7.22 0.57
N ALA A 225 -18.12 8.51 0.60
CA ALA A 225 -17.32 9.05 1.71
C ALA A 225 -18.14 9.67 2.85
N LEU A 226 -19.46 9.78 2.71
CA LEU A 226 -20.33 10.34 3.75
C LEU A 226 -21.07 9.20 4.48
N PRO A 227 -20.92 9.05 5.81
CA PRO A 227 -21.59 7.99 6.53
C PRO A 227 -23.10 8.19 6.55
N LEU A 228 -23.84 7.08 6.40
CA LEU A 228 -25.31 7.07 6.46
C LEU A 228 -25.85 7.35 7.88
N THR A 229 -25.03 7.15 8.92
CA THR A 229 -25.34 7.43 10.33
C THR A 229 -24.17 8.10 11.04
N SER A 230 -24.46 9.08 11.90
CA SER A 230 -23.47 9.73 12.77
C SER A 230 -23.44 9.03 14.13
N ASP A 231 -22.93 7.79 14.18
CA ASP A 231 -22.70 7.14 15.47
C ASP A 231 -21.32 7.55 16.00
N GLU A 232 -21.28 7.89 17.31
CA GLU A 232 -20.06 8.16 18.04
C GLU A 232 -19.12 6.95 17.89
N GLN A 233 -17.94 7.17 17.29
CA GLN A 233 -16.90 6.14 17.20
C GLN A 233 -16.51 5.73 18.61
N GLU A 234 -16.58 4.44 18.93
CA GLU A 234 -15.90 3.95 20.12
C GLU A 234 -14.39 4.13 19.88
N PRO A 235 -13.68 4.86 20.76
CA PRO A 235 -12.26 5.08 20.60
C PRO A 235 -11.52 3.73 20.66
N SER A 236 -10.56 3.53 19.77
CA SER A 236 -9.67 2.38 19.85
C SER A 236 -8.83 2.47 21.13
N GLU A 237 -8.74 1.38 21.88
CA GLU A 237 -7.88 1.28 23.05
C GLU A 237 -6.62 0.46 22.71
N GLY A 238 -5.47 0.88 23.24
CA GLY A 238 -4.21 0.17 23.08
C GLY A 238 -3.11 1.01 22.44
N TYR A 239 -2.09 0.31 21.93
CA TYR A 239 -0.86 0.89 21.43
C TYR A 239 -0.41 0.20 20.14
N GLU A 240 0.00 1.02 19.19
CA GLU A 240 0.79 0.59 18.04
C GLU A 240 2.26 0.49 18.46
N VAL A 241 2.87 -0.68 18.25
CA VAL A 241 4.31 -0.86 18.40
C VAL A 241 4.91 -1.20 17.05
N MET A 242 5.82 -0.35 16.60
CA MET A 242 6.58 -0.56 15.37
C MET A 242 8.07 -0.63 15.67
N GLY A 243 8.80 -1.38 14.86
CA GLY A 243 10.26 -1.36 14.89
C GLY A 243 10.89 -2.11 13.73
N THR A 244 12.20 -1.97 13.62
CA THR A 244 13.01 -2.64 12.61
C THR A 244 14.03 -3.55 13.29
N MET A 245 14.17 -4.78 12.81
CA MET A 245 15.02 -5.80 13.44
C MET A 245 15.78 -6.61 12.38
N ASP A 246 17.03 -6.98 12.66
CA ASP A 246 17.73 -7.97 11.84
C ASP A 246 17.49 -9.36 12.44
N LEU A 247 16.83 -10.23 11.68
CA LEU A 247 16.41 -11.55 12.13
C LEU A 247 16.61 -12.59 11.03
N SER A 248 16.82 -13.85 11.43
CA SER A 248 16.67 -14.97 10.51
C SER A 248 15.20 -15.11 10.09
N ALA A 249 14.94 -15.75 8.95
CA ALA A 249 13.56 -16.01 8.50
C ALA A 249 12.76 -16.86 9.51
N LEU A 250 13.44 -17.76 10.24
CA LEU A 250 12.82 -18.56 11.29
C LEU A 250 12.42 -17.69 12.48
N ASP A 251 13.34 -16.84 12.97
CA ASP A 251 13.07 -15.95 14.10
C ASP A 251 11.96 -14.95 13.79
N ALA A 252 11.90 -14.43 12.56
CA ALA A 252 10.83 -13.55 12.12
C ALA A 252 9.48 -14.27 12.06
N ALA A 253 9.46 -15.52 11.58
CA ALA A 253 8.24 -16.32 11.53
C ALA A 253 7.70 -16.65 12.93
N GLU A 254 8.60 -17.00 13.87
CA GLU A 254 8.22 -17.28 15.25
C GLU A 254 7.81 -15.99 15.99
N LEU A 255 8.52 -14.88 15.81
CA LEU A 255 8.12 -13.57 16.36
C LEU A 255 6.73 -13.17 15.88
N ARG A 256 6.43 -13.34 14.58
CA ARG A 256 5.10 -13.06 14.05
C ARG A 256 4.02 -13.87 14.76
N HIS A 257 4.26 -15.15 15.00
CA HIS A 257 3.31 -16.01 15.71
C HIS A 257 3.11 -15.58 17.17
N GLU A 258 4.18 -15.25 17.89
CA GLU A 258 4.07 -14.78 19.27
C GLU A 258 3.39 -13.41 19.38
N LEU A 259 3.58 -12.53 18.40
CA LEU A 259 2.89 -11.23 18.32
C LEU A 259 1.40 -11.40 18.01
N ASP A 260 1.04 -12.37 17.17
CA ASP A 260 -0.34 -12.71 16.82
C ASP A 260 -1.12 -13.25 18.02
N ASP A 261 -0.46 -14.02 18.91
CA ASP A 261 -1.06 -14.45 20.17
C ASP A 261 -1.23 -13.29 21.17
N ALA A 262 -0.45 -12.21 21.03
CA ALA A 262 -0.37 -11.11 21.99
C ALA A 262 -1.22 -9.89 21.61
N GLY A 263 -1.61 -9.77 20.35
CA GLY A 263 -2.24 -8.58 19.79
C GLY A 263 -2.95 -8.86 18.48
N ASP A 264 -3.29 -7.80 17.77
CA ASP A 264 -3.89 -7.88 16.45
C ASP A 264 -3.09 -7.06 15.43
N SER A 265 -3.56 -7.09 14.18
CA SER A 265 -3.02 -6.20 13.14
C SER A 265 -1.50 -6.39 12.90
N VAL A 266 -1.02 -7.63 13.02
CA VAL A 266 0.40 -7.96 12.96
C VAL A 266 0.91 -7.95 11.52
N ILE A 267 1.99 -7.19 11.28
CA ILE A 267 2.79 -7.27 10.06
C ILE A 267 4.24 -7.55 10.41
N VAL A 268 4.81 -8.57 9.78
CA VAL A 268 6.25 -8.85 9.82
C VAL A 268 6.76 -9.02 8.39
N SER A 269 7.51 -8.05 7.89
CA SER A 269 7.90 -7.99 6.48
C SER A 269 9.39 -7.76 6.29
N ALA A 270 10.02 -8.62 5.47
CA ALA A 270 11.41 -8.45 5.07
C ALA A 270 11.56 -7.21 4.16
N VAL A 271 12.51 -6.36 4.51
CA VAL A 271 12.90 -5.11 3.84
C VAL A 271 14.04 -5.39 2.86
N SER A 272 15.15 -5.92 3.36
CA SER A 272 16.38 -6.14 2.60
C SER A 272 17.16 -7.30 3.19
N GLU A 273 17.94 -7.98 2.36
CA GLU A 273 18.90 -9.00 2.81
C GLU A 273 20.10 -8.32 3.47
N ASN A 274 20.64 -8.93 4.52
CA ASN A 274 21.85 -8.48 5.21
C ASN A 274 22.76 -9.68 5.54
N GLU A 275 23.96 -9.42 6.06
CA GLU A 275 24.96 -10.47 6.33
C GLU A 275 24.45 -11.59 7.28
N ASN A 276 23.44 -11.30 8.11
CA ASN A 276 22.93 -12.19 9.15
C ASN A 276 21.51 -12.71 8.88
N GLY A 277 20.97 -12.50 7.68
CA GLY A 277 19.59 -12.85 7.31
C GLY A 277 18.91 -11.70 6.60
N TYR A 278 17.83 -11.17 7.20
CA TYR A 278 17.07 -10.08 6.62
C TYR A 278 16.81 -8.99 7.65
N THR A 279 16.70 -7.76 7.17
CA THR A 279 16.10 -6.66 7.89
C THR A 279 14.59 -6.83 7.83
N TRP A 280 13.89 -6.83 8.95
CA TRP A 280 12.44 -6.97 9.06
C TRP A 280 11.82 -5.70 9.64
N ARG A 281 10.71 -5.26 9.05
CA ARG A 281 9.79 -4.29 9.63
C ARG A 281 8.71 -5.05 10.39
N VAL A 282 8.51 -4.67 11.65
CA VAL A 282 7.53 -5.26 12.57
C VAL A 282 6.51 -4.19 12.93
N HIS A 283 5.23 -4.56 12.88
CA HIS A 283 4.08 -3.78 13.31
C HIS A 283 3.17 -4.70 14.12
N VAL A 284 2.66 -4.23 15.25
CA VAL A 284 1.59 -4.90 16.01
C VAL A 284 0.76 -3.89 16.77
N HIS A 285 -0.52 -4.18 16.95
CA HIS A 285 -1.36 -3.50 17.93
C HIS A 285 -1.51 -4.37 19.18
N VAL A 286 -1.22 -3.79 20.34
CA VAL A 286 -1.29 -4.49 21.63
C VAL A 286 -1.97 -3.63 22.68
N ALA A 287 -2.61 -4.26 23.66
CA ALA A 287 -3.16 -3.56 24.82
C ALA A 287 -2.07 -2.94 25.71
N ASP A 288 -0.91 -3.60 25.82
CA ASP A 288 0.25 -3.15 26.59
C ASP A 288 1.52 -3.17 25.71
N PRO A 289 2.17 -2.03 25.43
CA PRO A 289 3.31 -1.96 24.53
C PRO A 289 4.51 -2.74 25.07
N ASP A 290 4.65 -2.91 26.38
CA ASP A 290 5.75 -3.67 26.97
C ASP A 290 5.71 -5.14 26.57
N THR A 291 4.51 -5.69 26.31
CA THR A 291 4.35 -7.08 25.84
C THR A 291 5.03 -7.29 24.49
N ALA A 292 4.77 -6.41 23.52
CA ALA A 292 5.38 -6.47 22.19
C ALA A 292 6.90 -6.19 22.25
N LEU A 293 7.30 -5.18 23.04
CA LEU A 293 8.70 -4.81 23.18
C LEU A 293 9.53 -5.94 23.80
N ASP A 294 8.99 -6.67 24.78
CA ASP A 294 9.66 -7.80 25.40
C ASP A 294 9.78 -9.00 24.44
N LEU A 295 8.75 -9.26 23.63
CA LEU A 295 8.82 -10.25 22.55
C LEU A 295 9.94 -9.93 21.56
N MET A 296 10.02 -8.68 21.10
CA MET A 296 11.09 -8.22 20.21
C MET A 296 12.47 -8.36 20.87
N ARG A 297 12.63 -7.89 22.12
CA ARG A 297 13.92 -7.94 22.86
C ARG A 297 14.44 -9.36 23.05
N ARG A 298 13.56 -10.36 23.19
CA ARG A 298 13.95 -11.78 23.32
C ARG A 298 14.63 -12.32 22.06
N ARG A 299 14.32 -11.77 20.89
CA ARG A 299 14.82 -12.24 19.57
C ARG A 299 16.00 -11.44 19.06
N GLY A 300 16.05 -10.14 19.35
CA GLY A 300 17.12 -9.28 18.86
C GLY A 300 17.01 -7.84 19.34
N THR A 301 17.88 -6.99 18.79
CA THR A 301 17.83 -5.55 19.07
C THR A 301 16.96 -4.86 18.03
N ALA A 302 15.88 -4.24 18.48
CA ALA A 302 15.04 -3.39 17.64
C ALA A 302 15.63 -1.98 17.52
N ARG A 303 15.56 -1.42 16.32
CA ARG A 303 15.91 -0.02 15.98
C ARG A 303 14.69 0.69 15.41
N ASN A 304 14.70 2.03 15.44
CA ASN A 304 13.60 2.87 14.98
C ASN A 304 12.25 2.46 15.61
N VAL A 305 12.29 2.14 16.91
CA VAL A 305 11.12 1.72 17.67
C VAL A 305 10.23 2.93 17.90
N THR A 306 8.95 2.80 17.55
CA THR A 306 7.93 3.80 17.81
C THR A 306 6.79 3.12 18.58
N VAL A 307 6.28 3.82 19.59
CA VAL A 307 5.10 3.41 20.35
C VAL A 307 4.10 4.56 20.25
N THR A 308 2.96 4.31 19.61
CA THR A 308 1.90 5.30 19.41
C THR A 308 0.66 4.83 20.17
N SER A 309 -0.05 5.74 20.85
CA SER A 309 -1.35 5.38 21.44
C SER A 309 -2.41 5.34 20.33
N LEU A 310 -3.26 4.31 20.34
CA LEU A 310 -4.39 4.19 19.40
C LEU A 310 -5.63 4.97 19.87
N ALA A 311 -5.61 5.49 21.10
CA ALA A 311 -6.69 6.33 21.60
C ALA A 311 -6.69 7.66 20.86
N ALA A 312 -7.86 8.07 20.35
CA ALA A 312 -8.03 9.36 19.70
C ALA A 312 -7.65 10.50 20.67
N GLU A 313 -6.66 11.31 20.30
CA GLU A 313 -6.43 12.58 21.00
C GLU A 313 -7.65 13.49 20.76
N PRO A 314 -8.23 14.12 21.80
CA PRO A 314 -9.35 15.03 21.60
C PRO A 314 -8.90 16.22 20.74
N ARG A 315 -9.54 16.40 19.58
CA ARG A 315 -9.39 17.56 18.68
C ARG A 315 -9.73 18.88 19.39
#